data_AF-A0A430UMV5-F1
#
_entry.id   AF-A0A430UMV5-F1
#
_cell.length_a   1.000
_cell.length_b   1.000
_cell.length_c   1.000
_cell.angle_alpha   90.00
_cell.angle_beta   90.00
_cell.angle_gamma   90.00
#
_symmetry.space_group_name_H-M   'P 1'
#
loop_
_entity.id
_entity.type
_entity.pdbx_description
1 polymer ?
#
loop_
_entity_poly.entity_id
_entity_poly.type
_entity_poly.pdbx_seq_one_letter_code
_entity_poly.pdbx_strand_id
1 'polypeptide(L)'
;MGLTSCGERTEAFARRFTAGGGAAEVYTCPSTPEGGYEAALRYLSRGQRPSAVFVTTGQMAQGVLQAFQEQGIAIPQEVSLVVFDDPPWASLVSPPLTAVRQQAQEIGRKAAQRVLGERFPGRPKILRLPTELVERASVARLADPGGSYPPDNPA
;
A
#
# COMPACT_ATOMS: atom_id res chain seq x y z
N MET A 1 18.11 -11.92 -11.35
CA MET A 1 17.06 -10.93 -11.65
C MET A 1 15.80 -11.43 -10.95
N GLY A 2 15.79 -11.34 -9.62
CA GLY A 2 14.91 -12.11 -8.74
C GLY A 2 14.02 -11.18 -7.91
N LEU A 3 12.73 -11.50 -7.85
CA LEU A 3 11.71 -11.02 -6.91
C LEU A 3 11.98 -9.64 -6.28
N THR A 4 12.01 -8.59 -7.10
CA THR A 4 12.10 -7.19 -6.68
C THR A 4 10.73 -6.58 -6.41
N SER A 5 9.86 -7.27 -5.66
CA SER A 5 8.46 -6.84 -5.52
C SER A 5 8.31 -5.51 -4.77
N CYS A 6 9.06 -5.30 -3.69
CA CYS A 6 8.91 -4.11 -2.85
C CYS A 6 9.44 -2.83 -3.54
N GLY A 7 10.60 -2.92 -4.20
CA GLY A 7 11.18 -1.80 -4.97
C GLY A 7 10.29 -1.38 -6.13
N GLU A 8 9.80 -2.34 -6.93
CA GLU A 8 8.90 -2.07 -8.06
C GLU A 8 7.57 -1.47 -7.60
N ARG A 9 7.00 -1.94 -6.48
CA ARG A 9 5.77 -1.36 -5.89
C ARG A 9 5.97 0.11 -5.55
N THR A 10 7.05 0.43 -4.86
CA THR A 10 7.38 1.79 -4.42
C THR A 10 7.66 2.72 -5.59
N GLU A 11 8.48 2.28 -6.55
CA GLU A 11 8.80 3.08 -7.74
C GLU A 11 7.57 3.32 -8.61
N ALA A 12 6.73 2.29 -8.83
CA ALA A 12 5.52 2.42 -9.61
C ALA A 12 4.51 3.37 -8.94
N PHE A 13 4.34 3.25 -7.62
CA PHE A 13 3.48 4.14 -6.84
C PHE A 13 3.97 5.59 -6.90
N ALA A 14 5.23 5.84 -6.54
CA ALA A 14 5.82 7.16 -6.53
C ALA A 14 5.72 7.82 -7.92
N ARG A 15 6.08 7.08 -8.98
CA ARG A 15 5.98 7.58 -10.36
C ARG A 15 4.55 7.98 -10.72
N ARG A 16 3.56 7.15 -10.39
CA ARG A 16 2.17 7.41 -10.78
C ARG A 16 1.53 8.52 -9.95
N PHE A 17 1.90 8.63 -8.68
CA PHE A 17 1.44 9.69 -7.78
C PHE A 17 2.01 11.05 -8.20
N THR A 18 3.31 11.12 -8.49
CA THR A 18 3.96 12.34 -9.01
C THR A 18 3.41 12.75 -10.37
N ALA A 19 3.15 11.79 -11.27
CA ALA A 19 2.49 12.08 -12.55
C ALA A 19 1.06 12.62 -12.39
N GLY A 20 0.41 12.41 -11.23
CA GLY A 20 -0.88 12.99 -10.87
C GLY A 20 -0.79 14.36 -10.20
N GLY A 21 0.40 14.94 -10.07
CA GLY A 21 0.62 16.25 -9.43
C GLY A 21 0.85 16.18 -7.91
N GLY A 22 0.90 14.99 -7.32
CA GLY A 22 1.24 14.81 -5.90
C GLY A 22 2.75 14.82 -5.64
N ALA A 23 3.15 15.03 -4.39
CA ALA A 23 4.53 14.81 -3.94
C ALA A 23 4.57 13.55 -3.06
N ALA A 24 5.48 12.62 -3.38
CA ALA A 24 5.67 11.39 -2.61
C ALA A 24 7.06 11.33 -1.99
N GLU A 25 7.14 11.05 -0.70
CA GLU A 25 8.38 10.72 -0.01
C GLU A 25 8.43 9.21 0.22
N VAL A 26 9.60 8.61 -0.05
CA VAL A 26 9.80 7.16 0.06
C VAL A 26 10.69 6.84 1.24
N TYR A 27 10.20 5.97 2.11
CA TYR A 27 10.95 5.45 3.25
C TYR A 27 11.13 3.94 3.11
N THR A 28 12.39 3.51 3.04
CA THR A 28 12.75 2.09 3.01
C THR A 28 13.05 1.61 4.44
N CYS A 29 12.54 0.45 4.78
CA CYS A 29 12.81 -0.24 6.05
C CYS A 29 12.69 -1.76 5.85
N PRO A 30 13.17 -2.57 6.81
CA PRO A 30 12.90 -4.01 6.82
C PRO A 30 11.40 -4.29 6.72
N SER A 31 11.02 -5.37 6.03
CA SER A 31 9.61 -5.78 5.87
C SER A 31 9.05 -6.48 7.12
N THR A 32 9.21 -5.84 8.27
CA THR A 32 8.72 -6.30 9.58
C THR A 32 7.83 -5.22 10.22
N PRO A 33 7.03 -5.57 11.25
CA PRO A 33 6.30 -4.58 12.03
C PRO A 33 7.21 -3.50 12.62
N GLU A 34 8.34 -3.89 13.21
CA GLU A 34 9.28 -2.95 13.84
C GLU A 34 9.84 -1.96 12.81
N GLY A 35 10.21 -2.44 11.62
CA GLY A 35 10.67 -1.58 10.53
C GLY A 35 9.62 -0.57 10.07
N GLY A 36 8.35 -0.96 10.01
CA GLY A 36 7.23 -0.07 9.69
C GLY A 36 6.99 0.99 10.78
N TYR A 37 7.03 0.55 12.04
CA TYR A 37 6.90 1.41 13.22
C TYR A 37 7.98 2.49 13.27
N GLU A 38 9.25 2.10 13.17
CA GLU A 38 10.38 3.03 13.19
C GLU A 38 10.35 4.00 12.01
N ALA A 39 9.96 3.53 10.82
CA ALA A 39 9.83 4.39 9.65
C ALA A 39 8.73 5.46 9.83
N ALA A 40 7.59 5.08 10.42
CA ALA A 40 6.51 6.01 10.74
C ALA A 40 6.96 7.06 11.77
N LEU A 41 7.59 6.63 12.87
CA LEU A 41 8.10 7.56 13.88
C LEU A 41 9.15 8.52 13.33
N ARG A 42 10.07 8.01 12.49
CA ARG A 42 11.09 8.84 11.83
C ARG A 42 10.49 9.90 10.91
N TYR A 43 9.35 9.62 10.27
CA TYR A 43 8.64 10.63 9.50
C TYR A 43 8.00 11.67 10.44
N LEU A 44 7.26 11.21 11.45
CA LEU A 44 6.50 12.06 12.35
C LEU A 44 7.39 12.98 13.21
N SER A 45 8.62 12.55 13.53
CA SER A 45 9.59 13.36 14.28
C SER A 45 10.01 14.66 13.58
N ARG A 46 9.71 14.80 12.27
CA ARG A 46 9.91 16.04 11.51
C ARG A 46 8.84 17.11 11.78
N GLY A 47 7.84 16.81 12.61
CA GLY A 47 6.71 17.71 12.89
C GLY A 47 5.75 17.88 11.71
N GLN A 48 5.84 16.99 10.71
CA GLN A 48 4.96 16.96 9.54
C GLN A 48 4.03 15.75 9.63
N ARG A 49 2.84 15.88 9.05
CA ARG A 49 1.85 14.80 8.94
C ARG A 49 1.55 14.53 7.47
N PRO A 50 1.62 13.28 7.01
CA PRO A 50 1.29 12.97 5.62
C PRO A 50 -0.23 12.96 5.46
N SER A 51 -0.77 13.41 4.32
CA SER A 51 -2.21 13.26 4.04
C SER A 51 -2.61 11.79 3.79
N ALA A 52 -1.67 10.99 3.27
CA ALA A 52 -1.86 9.58 3.03
C ALA A 52 -0.55 8.81 3.14
N VAL A 53 -0.65 7.55 3.54
CA VAL A 53 0.47 6.59 3.57
C VAL A 53 0.08 5.35 2.79
N PHE A 54 0.98 4.92 1.91
CA PHE A 54 0.91 3.63 1.22
C PHE A 54 2.00 2.71 1.77
N VAL A 55 1.59 1.54 2.28
CA VAL A 55 2.51 0.57 2.88
C VAL A 55 2.60 -0.67 2.00
N THR A 56 3.83 -1.06 1.68
CA THR A 56 4.11 -2.08 0.66
C THR A 56 3.92 -3.53 1.12
N THR A 57 3.74 -3.76 2.42
CA THR A 57 3.46 -5.09 2.99
C THR A 57 2.53 -4.99 4.19
N GLY A 58 1.79 -6.06 4.46
CA GLY A 58 0.97 -6.18 5.67
C GLY A 58 1.79 -6.05 6.97
N GLN A 59 2.94 -6.72 7.05
CA GLN A 59 3.76 -6.70 8.27
C GLN A 59 4.16 -5.28 8.67
N MET A 60 4.67 -4.49 7.71
CA MET A 60 4.99 -3.08 7.96
C MET A 60 3.76 -2.26 8.37
N ALA A 61 2.59 -2.55 7.79
CA ALA A 61 1.37 -1.81 8.11
C ALA A 61 0.91 -2.01 9.56
N GLN A 62 1.20 -3.16 10.17
CA GLN A 62 0.95 -3.37 11.60
C GLN A 62 1.78 -2.40 12.46
N GLY A 63 3.06 -2.23 12.12
CA GLY A 63 3.92 -1.25 12.79
C GLY A 63 3.51 0.20 12.58
N VAL A 64 3.10 0.55 11.35
CA VAL A 64 2.58 1.90 11.05
C VAL A 64 1.32 2.19 11.86
N LEU A 65 0.38 1.23 11.93
CA LEU A 65 -0.83 1.35 12.75
C LEU A 65 -0.48 1.57 14.22
N GLN A 66 0.46 0.78 14.76
CA GLN A 66 0.91 0.94 16.14
C GLN A 66 1.49 2.33 16.38
N ALA A 67 2.40 2.80 15.51
CA ALA A 67 3.00 4.12 15.63
C ALA A 67 1.93 5.23 15.58
N PHE A 68 0.97 5.14 14.67
CA PHE A 68 -0.09 6.14 14.56
C PHE A 68 -1.00 6.14 15.78
N GLN A 69 -1.35 4.97 16.30
CA GLN A 69 -2.14 4.86 17.52
C GLN A 69 -1.41 5.47 18.73
N GLU A 70 -0.12 5.19 18.91
CA GLU A 70 0.68 5.74 20.01
C GLU A 70 0.87 7.27 19.90
N GLN A 71 0.94 7.79 18.67
CA GLN A 71 1.05 9.23 18.41
C GLN A 71 -0.32 9.93 18.36
N GLY A 72 -1.42 9.21 18.60
CA GLY A 72 -2.78 9.75 18.59
C GLY A 72 -3.26 10.24 17.22
N ILE A 73 -2.74 9.66 16.13
CA ILE A 73 -3.09 10.00 14.75
C ILE A 73 -4.31 9.20 14.31
N ALA A 74 -5.39 9.90 13.94
CA ALA A 74 -6.63 9.29 13.51
C ALA A 74 -6.61 8.88 12.03
N ILE A 75 -7.03 7.64 11.77
CA ILE A 75 -7.28 7.11 10.43
C ILE A 75 -8.79 6.91 10.28
N PRO A 76 -9.43 7.36 9.18
CA PRO A 76 -8.87 8.12 8.06
C PRO A 76 -8.88 9.66 8.25
N GLN A 77 -9.30 10.17 9.42
CA GLN A 77 -9.65 11.58 9.61
C GLN A 77 -8.46 12.54 9.49
N GLU A 78 -7.26 12.11 9.86
CA GLU A 78 -6.04 12.91 9.74
C GLU A 78 -5.10 12.36 8.69
N VAL A 79 -5.06 11.02 8.53
CA VAL A 79 -4.19 10.35 7.56
C VAL A 79 -4.94 9.19 6.92
N SER A 80 -4.98 9.15 5.60
CA SER A 80 -5.44 7.97 4.86
C SER A 80 -4.36 6.88 4.84
N LEU A 81 -4.76 5.61 4.98
CA LEU A 81 -3.83 4.48 4.96
C LEU A 81 -4.26 3.44 3.92
N VAL A 82 -3.33 3.02 3.06
CA VAL A 82 -3.52 1.93 2.10
C VAL A 82 -2.42 0.90 2.30
N VAL A 83 -2.79 -0.39 2.29
CA VAL A 83 -1.83 -1.50 2.44
C VAL A 83 -1.82 -2.39 1.20
N PHE A 84 -0.66 -2.95 0.88
CA PHE A 84 -0.53 -3.92 -0.20
C PHE A 84 -0.68 -5.37 0.32
N ASP A 85 -1.10 -6.28 -0.56
CA ASP A 85 -1.33 -7.74 -0.33
C ASP A 85 -2.63 -8.12 0.40
N ASP A 86 -3.45 -7.14 0.81
CA ASP A 86 -4.74 -7.36 1.49
C ASP A 86 -4.73 -8.50 2.52
N PRO A 87 -3.90 -8.40 3.58
CA PRO A 87 -3.76 -9.47 4.55
C PRO A 87 -5.11 -9.72 5.26
N PRO A 88 -5.41 -10.96 5.71
CA PRO A 88 -6.72 -11.28 6.29
C PRO A 88 -7.18 -10.34 7.41
N TRP A 89 -6.23 -9.92 8.25
CA TRP A 89 -6.49 -9.00 9.37
C TRP A 89 -6.81 -7.56 8.95
N ALA A 90 -6.52 -7.15 7.71
CA ALA A 90 -6.81 -5.79 7.22
C ALA A 90 -8.30 -5.44 7.32
N SER A 91 -9.18 -6.45 7.24
CA SER A 91 -10.63 -6.30 7.42
C SER A 91 -11.09 -6.29 8.88
N LEU A 92 -10.22 -6.68 9.82
CA LEU A 92 -10.56 -6.90 11.23
C LEU A 92 -10.12 -5.75 12.14
N VAL A 93 -9.23 -4.87 11.66
CA VAL A 93 -8.81 -3.68 12.38
C VAL A 93 -9.83 -2.56 12.25
N SER A 94 -9.76 -1.57 13.15
CA SER A 94 -10.63 -0.39 13.13
C SER A 94 -9.79 0.88 12.91
N PRO A 95 -9.99 1.63 11.81
CA PRO A 95 -10.88 1.30 10.69
C PRO A 95 -10.32 0.15 9.83
N PRO A 96 -11.18 -0.62 9.11
CA PRO A 96 -10.72 -1.63 8.17
C PRO A 96 -9.95 -0.99 7.02
N LEU A 97 -8.82 -1.59 6.64
CA LEU A 97 -7.85 -1.00 5.72
C LEU A 97 -8.22 -1.19 4.26
N THR A 98 -8.22 -0.13 3.47
CA THR A 98 -8.20 -0.21 2.01
C THR A 98 -6.92 -0.88 1.56
N ALA A 99 -7.02 -1.83 0.61
CA ALA A 99 -5.87 -2.63 0.22
C ALA A 99 -5.76 -2.90 -1.28
N VAL A 100 -4.53 -3.00 -1.79
CA VAL A 100 -4.26 -3.53 -3.13
C VAL A 100 -4.07 -5.04 -3.03
N ARG A 101 -5.10 -5.80 -3.42
CA ARG A 101 -5.12 -7.25 -3.37
C ARG A 101 -4.41 -7.86 -4.59
N GLN A 102 -3.47 -8.74 -4.32
CA GLN A 102 -2.91 -9.63 -5.34
C GLN A 102 -3.68 -10.95 -5.37
N GLN A 103 -3.80 -11.56 -6.55
CA GLN A 103 -4.37 -12.90 -6.70
C GLN A 103 -3.35 -13.98 -6.32
N ALA A 104 -2.94 -14.03 -5.04
CA ALA A 104 -1.88 -14.91 -4.55
C ALA A 104 -2.14 -16.40 -4.86
N GLN A 105 -3.39 -16.84 -4.72
CA GLN A 105 -3.79 -18.20 -5.05
C GLN A 105 -3.61 -18.51 -6.54
N GLU A 106 -4.00 -17.58 -7.42
CA GLU A 106 -3.84 -17.73 -8.86
C GLU A 106 -2.36 -17.71 -9.27
N ILE A 107 -1.54 -16.85 -8.63
CA ILE A 107 -0.08 -16.86 -8.78
C ILE A 107 0.47 -18.26 -8.47
N GLY A 108 0.13 -18.80 -7.30
CA GLY A 108 0.56 -20.13 -6.87
C GLY A 108 0.10 -21.24 -7.82
N ARG A 109 -1.17 -21.20 -8.25
CA ARG A 109 -1.73 -22.16 -9.20
C ARG A 109 -1.00 -22.13 -10.54
N LYS A 110 -0.80 -20.95 -11.12
CA LYS A 110 -0.07 -20.78 -12.40
C LYS A 110 1.39 -21.19 -12.27
N ALA A 111 2.04 -20.91 -11.14
CA ALA A 111 3.40 -21.34 -10.88
C ALA A 111 3.49 -22.88 -10.79
N ALA A 112 2.57 -23.54 -10.07
CA ALA A 112 2.51 -24.99 -9.99
C ALA A 112 2.26 -25.65 -11.36
N GLN A 113 1.32 -25.12 -12.16
CA GLN A 113 1.06 -25.60 -13.53
C GLN A 113 2.31 -25.53 -14.42
N ARG A 114 3.09 -24.45 -14.29
CA ARG A 114 4.36 -24.27 -15.02
C ARG A 114 5.42 -25.31 -14.60
N VAL A 115 5.55 -25.58 -13.30
CA VAL A 115 6.53 -26.55 -12.78
C VAL A 115 6.14 -27.98 -13.14
N LEU A 116 4.85 -28.31 -13.07
CA LEU A 116 4.32 -29.66 -13.31
C LEU A 116 4.21 -30.04 -14.79
N GLY A 117 4.73 -29.22 -15.71
CA GLY A 117 4.98 -29.65 -17.08
C GLY A 117 3.92 -29.30 -18.11
N GLU A 118 3.12 -28.25 -17.91
CA GLU A 118 2.60 -27.52 -19.07
C GLU A 118 3.81 -26.97 -19.85
N ARG A 119 4.31 -27.76 -20.82
CA ARG A 119 5.32 -27.33 -21.78
C ARG A 119 4.72 -26.17 -22.56
N PHE A 120 4.96 -24.94 -22.12
CA PHE A 120 4.79 -23.78 -22.97
C PHE A 120 5.92 -23.82 -23.99
N PRO A 121 5.66 -24.06 -25.29
CA PRO A 121 6.70 -23.92 -26.29
C PRO A 121 7.19 -22.46 -26.29
N GLY A 122 8.46 -22.24 -25.95
CA GLY A 122 9.13 -20.95 -26.02
C GLY A 122 9.90 -20.52 -24.76
N ARG A 123 10.44 -19.29 -24.80
CA ARG A 123 11.22 -18.67 -23.72
C ARG A 123 10.35 -18.42 -22.48
N PRO A 124 10.94 -18.35 -21.26
CA PRO A 124 10.19 -18.00 -20.04
C PRO A 124 9.43 -16.69 -20.24
N LYS A 125 8.10 -16.76 -20.33
CA LYS A 125 7.21 -15.59 -20.42
C LYS A 125 6.84 -15.14 -19.02
N ILE A 126 7.09 -13.86 -18.71
CA ILE A 126 6.56 -13.18 -17.53
C ILE A 126 5.03 -13.12 -17.69
N LEU A 127 4.30 -13.78 -16.79
CA LEU A 127 2.84 -13.67 -16.70
C LEU A 127 2.52 -12.58 -15.69
N ARG A 128 1.78 -11.55 -16.10
CA ARG A 128 1.27 -10.49 -15.21
C ARG A 128 -0.19 -10.78 -14.91
N LEU A 129 -0.52 -10.93 -13.63
CA LEU A 129 -1.89 -11.10 -13.17
C LEU A 129 -2.43 -9.74 -12.68
N PRO A 130 -3.73 -9.43 -12.90
CA PRO A 130 -4.29 -8.18 -12.46
C PRO A 130 -4.36 -8.10 -10.93
N THR A 131 -4.21 -6.89 -10.41
CA THR A 131 -4.46 -6.55 -9.00
C THR A 131 -5.80 -5.85 -8.86
N GLU A 132 -6.40 -5.95 -7.69
CA GLU A 132 -7.69 -5.31 -7.36
C GLU A 132 -7.49 -4.30 -6.22
N LEU A 133 -8.15 -3.14 -6.30
CA LEU A 133 -8.25 -2.23 -5.16
C LEU A 133 -9.50 -2.61 -4.35
N VAL A 134 -9.29 -3.01 -3.11
CA VAL A 134 -10.35 -3.34 -2.16
C VAL A 134 -10.56 -2.12 -1.27
N GLU A 135 -11.55 -1.32 -1.61
CA GLU A 135 -11.90 -0.11 -0.87
C GLU A 135 -12.58 -0.47 0.47
N ARG A 136 -12.08 0.14 1.55
CA ARG A 136 -12.63 0.04 2.91
C ARG A 136 -12.62 1.43 3.58
N ALA A 137 -12.61 1.48 4.91
CA ALA A 137 -12.85 2.72 5.65
C ALA A 137 -11.58 3.51 6.03
N SER A 138 -10.38 3.06 5.66
CA SER A 138 -9.12 3.73 6.01
C SER A 138 -8.67 4.83 5.03
N VAL A 139 -9.50 5.17 4.04
CA VAL A 139 -9.21 6.24 3.08
C VAL A 139 -10.36 7.24 3.09
N ALA A 140 -10.03 8.52 3.18
CA ALA A 140 -10.99 9.60 3.08
C ALA A 140 -10.37 10.80 2.35
N ARG A 141 -11.23 11.63 1.75
CA ARG A 141 -10.82 12.98 1.36
C ARG A 141 -10.61 13.77 2.65
N LEU A 142 -9.37 14.15 2.93
CA LEU A 142 -9.08 15.07 4.03
C LEU A 142 -9.66 16.44 3.68
N ALA A 143 -10.33 17.07 4.63
CA ALA A 143 -10.68 18.47 4.51
C ALA A 143 -9.37 19.28 4.38
N ASP A 144 -9.28 20.10 3.35
CA ASP A 144 -8.09 20.90 3.10
C ASP A 144 -7.85 21.81 4.32
N PRO A 145 -6.66 21.81 4.98
CA PRO A 145 -6.40 22.72 6.09
C PRO A 145 -6.41 24.21 5.67
N GLY A 146 -6.55 24.53 4.37
CA GLY A 146 -6.58 25.91 3.90
C GLY A 146 -6.83 26.16 2.41
N GLY A 147 -7.68 25.40 1.69
CA GLY A 147 -7.86 25.62 0.26
C GLY A 147 -9.12 25.02 -0.35
N SER A 148 -9.77 25.77 -1.23
CA SER A 148 -10.98 25.37 -1.94
C SER A 148 -10.65 24.41 -3.09
N TYR A 149 -10.98 23.13 -2.95
CA TYR A 149 -11.20 22.27 -4.11
C TYR A 149 -12.68 22.34 -4.50
N PRO A 150 -13.04 22.63 -5.76
CA PRO A 150 -14.43 22.70 -6.16
C PRO A 150 -15.10 21.32 -5.99
N PRO A 151 -16.39 21.28 -5.61
CA PRO A 151 -17.09 20.02 -5.42
C PRO A 151 -17.10 19.21 -6.72
N ASP A 152 -16.82 17.92 -6.61
CA ASP A 152 -16.99 16.98 -7.71
C ASP A 152 -18.44 17.03 -8.18
N ASN A 153 -18.64 17.40 -9.45
CA ASN A 153 -19.93 17.28 -10.09
C ASN A 153 -20.09 15.83 -10.58
N PRO A 154 -21.01 15.03 -10.01
CA PRO A 154 -21.30 13.72 -10.56
C PRO A 154 -22.07 13.91 -11.88
N ALA A 155 -21.47 13.48 -12.99
CA ALA A 155 -22.17 13.19 -14.24
C ALA A 155 -22.79 11.79 -14.17
#